data_AF-A0A2A4LCU4-F1
#
_entry.id   AF-A0A2A4LCU4-F1
#
_cell.length_a   1.000
_cell.length_b   1.000
_cell.length_c   1.000
_cell.angle_alpha   90.00
_cell.angle_beta   90.00
_cell.angle_gamma   90.00
#
_symmetry.space_group_name_H-M   'P 1'
#
loop_
_entity.id
_entity.type
_entity.pdbx_description
1 polymer ?
#
loop_
_entity_poly.entity_id
_entity_poly.type
_entity_poly.pdbx_seq_one_letter_code
_entity_poly.pdbx_strand_id
1 'polypeptide(L)'
;MEIPSPLTQRAHWLLRIAVASVFLYHGILKFSDLQGFTNMLPISYTQVVLAAFAQVAGSLLLLAGGLGRTPLHDIATRLGALANVPVMIGAITLVHWGRWNFVPTETHPLGGMEFQVTLILLMIFIAITGNPKTIDNQ
;
A
#
# COMPACT_ATOMS: atom_id res chain seq x y z
N MET A 1 3.01 31.72 -4.74
CA MET A 1 4.03 31.15 -3.82
C MET A 1 4.77 30.08 -4.61
N GLU A 2 6.03 30.29 -4.95
CA GLU A 2 6.84 29.25 -5.60
C GLU A 2 7.35 28.29 -4.53
N ILE A 3 7.01 27.01 -4.65
CA ILE A 3 7.54 25.98 -3.75
C ILE A 3 9.00 25.74 -4.16
N PRO A 4 9.97 25.73 -3.22
CA PRO A 4 11.36 25.50 -3.54
C PRO A 4 11.58 24.20 -4.34
N SER A 5 12.38 24.27 -5.40
CA SER A 5 12.62 23.13 -6.30
C SER A 5 13.07 21.82 -5.62
N PRO A 6 13.87 21.83 -4.52
CA PRO A 6 14.26 20.58 -3.85
C PRO A 6 13.10 19.89 -3.14
N LEU A 7 12.13 20.64 -2.62
CA LEU A 7 10.95 20.10 -1.95
C LEU A 7 10.04 19.40 -2.97
N THR A 8 9.77 20.06 -4.09
CA THR A 8 8.97 19.49 -5.19
C THR A 8 9.61 18.23 -5.75
N GLN A 9 10.94 18.19 -5.89
CA GLN A 9 11.67 17.02 -6.35
C GLN A 9 11.59 15.81 -5.41
N ARG A 10 11.30 16.01 -4.12
CA ARG A 10 11.20 14.94 -3.11
C ARG A 10 9.77 14.63 -2.68
N ALA A 11 8.78 15.41 -3.11
CA ALA A 11 7.37 15.27 -2.70
C ALA A 11 6.79 13.87 -3.00
N HIS A 12 7.32 13.18 -4.01
CA HIS A 12 6.95 11.81 -4.34
C HIS A 12 7.18 10.81 -3.19
N TRP A 13 8.05 11.13 -2.22
CA TRP A 13 8.24 10.32 -1.01
C TRP A 13 7.05 10.35 -0.07
N LEU A 14 6.27 11.44 -0.03
CA LEU A 14 5.11 11.54 0.86
C LEU A 14 4.10 10.42 0.58
N LEU A 15 3.80 10.17 -0.70
CA LEU A 15 2.88 9.11 -1.09
C LEU A 15 3.46 7.71 -0.82
N ARG A 16 4.76 7.52 -1.03
CA ARG A 16 5.44 6.24 -0.74
C ARG A 16 5.44 5.94 0.76
N ILE A 17 5.74 6.94 1.59
CA ILE A 17 5.74 6.81 3.05
C ILE A 17 4.31 6.58 3.56
N ALA A 18 3.31 7.27 3.02
CA ALA A 18 1.91 7.06 3.38
C ALA A 18 1.49 5.60 3.13
N VAL A 19 1.75 5.07 1.94
CA VAL A 19 1.45 3.66 1.60
C VAL A 19 2.28 2.69 2.44
N ALA A 20 3.61 2.86 2.48
CA ALA A 20 4.50 1.92 3.14
C ALA A 20 4.31 1.88 4.65
N SER A 21 4.03 2.99 5.32
CA SER A 21 3.82 3.01 6.78
C SER A 21 2.63 2.14 7.19
N VAL A 22 1.52 2.23 6.45
CA VAL A 22 0.30 1.44 6.72
C VAL A 22 0.55 -0.04 6.50
N PHE A 23 1.10 -0.40 5.33
CA PHE A 23 1.25 -1.81 4.98
C PHE A 23 2.42 -2.49 5.69
N LEU A 24 3.51 -1.77 6.01
CA LEU A 24 4.55 -2.33 6.90
C LEU A 24 3.98 -2.63 8.28
N TYR A 25 3.24 -1.69 8.88
CA TYR A 25 2.61 -1.91 10.19
C TYR A 25 1.68 -3.13 10.17
N HIS A 26 0.72 -3.17 9.24
CA HIS A 26 -0.23 -4.27 9.17
C HIS A 26 0.38 -5.60 8.72
N GLY A 27 1.45 -5.57 7.93
CA GLY A 27 2.18 -6.76 7.51
C GLY A 27 3.00 -7.35 8.66
N ILE A 28 3.73 -6.52 9.41
CA ILE A 28 4.51 -6.94 10.58
C ILE A 28 3.60 -7.53 11.66
N LEU A 29 2.46 -6.89 11.94
CA LEU A 29 1.47 -7.44 12.88
C LEU A 29 0.96 -8.81 12.46
N LYS A 30 0.71 -9.03 11.16
CA LYS A 30 0.31 -10.37 10.67
C LYS A 30 1.42 -11.39 10.86
N PHE A 31 2.67 -11.04 10.59
CA PHE A 31 3.80 -11.95 10.83
C PHE A 31 3.98 -12.29 12.31
N SER A 32 3.67 -11.37 13.22
CA SER A 32 3.75 -11.66 14.67
C SER A 32 2.70 -12.64 15.16
N ASP A 33 1.58 -12.82 14.45
CA ASP A 33 0.52 -13.75 14.83
C ASP A 33 -0.29 -14.28 13.63
N LEU A 34 0.37 -15.04 12.75
CA LEU A 34 -0.28 -15.59 11.54
C LEU A 34 -1.48 -16.49 11.89
N GLN A 35 -1.37 -17.28 12.95
CA GLN A 35 -2.44 -18.18 13.37
C GLN A 35 -3.64 -17.42 13.94
N GLY A 36 -3.42 -16.37 14.74
CA GLY A 36 -4.50 -15.53 15.25
C GLY A 36 -5.30 -14.88 14.12
N PHE A 37 -4.62 -14.28 13.13
CA PHE A 37 -5.29 -13.72 11.95
C PHE A 37 -6.05 -14.77 11.13
N THR A 38 -5.53 -15.99 11.05
CA THR A 38 -6.22 -17.12 10.38
C THR A 38 -7.49 -17.51 11.12
N ASN A 39 -7.49 -17.47 12.45
CA ASN A 39 -8.66 -17.81 13.26
C ASN A 39 -9.72 -16.69 13.27
N MET A 40 -9.32 -15.44 13.01
CA MET A 40 -10.20 -14.27 13.03
C MET A 40 -10.91 -14.00 11.70
N LEU A 41 -10.35 -14.47 10.58
CA LEU A 41 -10.84 -14.18 9.23
C LEU A 41 -11.29 -15.46 8.53
N PRO A 42 -12.31 -15.41 7.66
CA PRO A 42 -12.76 -16.59 6.92
C PRO A 42 -11.84 -16.87 5.71
N ILE A 43 -10.53 -16.97 5.94
CA ILE A 43 -9.49 -17.25 4.94
C ILE A 43 -8.48 -18.27 5.46
N SER A 44 -7.79 -18.95 4.56
CA SER A 44 -6.77 -19.94 4.89
C SER A 44 -5.48 -19.31 5.47
N TYR A 45 -4.72 -20.11 6.22
CA TYR A 45 -3.39 -19.73 6.69
C TYR A 45 -2.48 -19.25 5.55
N THR A 46 -2.52 -19.96 4.41
CA THR A 46 -1.77 -19.58 3.21
C THR A 46 -2.16 -18.18 2.71
N GLN A 47 -3.45 -17.82 2.71
CA GLN A 47 -3.89 -16.48 2.32
C GLN A 47 -3.40 -15.41 3.30
N VAL A 48 -3.38 -15.70 4.61
CA VAL A 48 -2.83 -14.78 5.61
C VAL A 48 -1.32 -14.56 5.39
N VAL A 49 -0.56 -15.63 5.14
CA VAL A 49 0.88 -15.56 4.82
C VAL A 49 1.12 -14.75 3.55
N LEU A 50 0.37 -15.01 2.48
CA LEU A 50 0.48 -14.26 1.23
C LEU A 50 0.15 -12.78 1.42
N ALA A 51 -0.89 -12.48 2.21
CA ALA A 51 -1.25 -11.10 2.54
C ALA A 51 -0.15 -10.41 3.35
N ALA A 52 0.41 -11.08 4.36
CA ALA A 52 1.50 -10.54 5.19
C ALA A 52 2.76 -10.28 4.34
N PHE A 53 3.11 -11.23 3.47
CA PHE A 53 4.24 -11.11 2.56
C PHE A 53 4.04 -9.96 1.57
N ALA A 54 2.88 -9.88 0.91
CA ALA A 54 2.56 -8.79 -0.02
C ALA A 54 2.65 -7.42 0.65
N GLN A 55 2.17 -7.31 1.89
CA GLN A 55 2.24 -6.10 2.71
C GLN A 55 3.67 -5.66 2.99
N VAL A 56 4.50 -6.56 3.52
CA VAL A 56 5.88 -6.21 3.87
C VAL A 56 6.75 -6.07 2.62
N ALA A 57 6.82 -7.11 1.79
CA ALA A 57 7.68 -7.13 0.61
C ALA A 57 7.28 -6.06 -0.41
N GLY A 58 5.97 -5.87 -0.64
CA GLY A 58 5.47 -4.81 -1.53
C GLY A 58 5.85 -3.42 -1.05
N SER A 59 5.73 -3.15 0.24
CA SER A 59 6.10 -1.86 0.83
C SER A 59 7.61 -1.60 0.79
N LEU A 60 8.42 -2.61 1.11
CA LEU A 60 9.87 -2.50 1.01
C LEU A 60 10.32 -2.29 -0.44
N LEU A 61 9.69 -3.00 -1.39
CA LEU A 61 9.96 -2.85 -2.82
C LEU A 61 9.56 -1.45 -3.33
N LEU A 62 8.43 -0.92 -2.85
CA LEU A 62 7.99 0.45 -3.15
C LEU A 62 9.00 1.50 -2.67
N LEU A 63 9.51 1.34 -1.43
CA LEU A 63 10.52 2.24 -0.87
C LEU A 63 11.85 2.12 -1.63
N ALA A 64 12.33 0.90 -1.86
CA ALA A 64 13.56 0.64 -2.60
C ALA A 64 13.46 1.19 -4.03
N GLY A 65 12.32 0.99 -4.71
CA GLY A 65 12.06 1.54 -6.04
C GLY A 65 12.11 3.08 -6.07
N GLY A 66 11.79 3.76 -4.96
CA GLY A 66 11.87 5.21 -4.86
C GLY A 66 13.29 5.79 -4.77
N LEU A 67 14.32 4.95 -4.57
CA LEU A 67 15.70 5.40 -4.35
C LEU A 67 16.43 5.84 -5.62
N GLY A 68 15.91 5.49 -6.81
CA GLY A 68 16.59 5.72 -8.08
C GLY A 68 15.64 5.93 -9.25
N ARG A 69 16.20 6.27 -10.40
CA ARG A 69 15.44 6.57 -11.64
C ARG A 69 15.71 5.57 -12.78
N THR A 70 16.38 4.46 -12.48
CA THR A 70 16.63 3.43 -13.50
C THR A 70 15.34 2.66 -13.83
N PRO A 71 15.25 1.97 -14.98
CA PRO A 71 14.10 1.12 -15.29
C PRO A 71 13.80 0.07 -14.21
N LEU A 72 14.84 -0.47 -13.57
CA LEU A 72 14.68 -1.39 -12.45
C LEU A 72 13.97 -0.74 -11.25
N HIS A 73 14.34 0.49 -10.90
CA HIS A 73 13.70 1.23 -9.81
C HIS A 73 12.25 1.61 -10.14
N ASP A 74 11.97 1.93 -11.41
CA ASP A 74 10.61 2.21 -11.87
C ASP A 74 9.73 0.95 -11.79
N ILE A 75 10.22 -0.19 -12.29
CA ILE A 75 9.53 -1.49 -12.18
C ILE A 75 9.28 -1.84 -10.71
N ALA A 76 10.29 -1.71 -9.84
CA ALA A 76 10.15 -1.93 -8.42
C ALA A 76 9.09 -1.02 -7.78
N THR A 77 9.05 0.26 -8.14
CA THR A 77 8.03 1.21 -7.68
C THR A 77 6.62 0.74 -8.07
N ARG A 78 6.43 0.36 -9.33
CA ARG A 78 5.11 -0.06 -9.85
C ARG A 78 4.65 -1.37 -9.24
N LEU A 79 5.51 -2.38 -9.22
CA LEU A 79 5.19 -3.69 -8.63
C LEU A 79 4.99 -3.60 -7.12
N GLY A 80 5.82 -2.82 -6.42
CA GLY A 80 5.68 -2.59 -4.99
C GLY A 80 4.37 -1.90 -4.62
N ALA A 81 3.95 -0.91 -5.42
CA ALA A 81 2.65 -0.27 -5.25
C ALA A 81 1.48 -1.23 -5.52
N LEU A 82 1.55 -2.04 -6.60
CA LEU A 82 0.46 -2.96 -6.96
C LEU A 82 0.35 -4.18 -6.05
N ALA A 83 1.43 -4.58 -5.37
CA ALA A 83 1.45 -5.77 -4.52
C ALA A 83 0.35 -5.77 -3.44
N ASN A 84 -0.02 -4.59 -2.93
CA ASN A 84 -1.02 -4.43 -1.87
C ASN A 84 -2.46 -4.19 -2.36
N VAL A 85 -2.68 -4.03 -3.67
CA VAL A 85 -4.02 -3.82 -4.23
C VAL A 85 -4.93 -5.04 -3.97
N PRO A 86 -4.52 -6.29 -4.24
CA PRO A 86 -5.36 -7.46 -3.94
C PRO A 86 -5.66 -7.63 -2.45
N VAL A 87 -4.72 -7.24 -1.58
CA VAL A 87 -4.91 -7.29 -0.12
C VAL A 87 -6.01 -6.32 0.31
N MET A 88 -6.01 -5.10 -0.23
CA MET A 88 -7.06 -4.12 0.07
C MET A 88 -8.42 -4.53 -0.50
N ILE A 89 -8.46 -5.10 -1.70
CA ILE A 89 -9.70 -5.65 -2.26
C ILE A 89 -10.24 -6.74 -1.32
N GLY A 90 -9.39 -7.66 -0.86
CA GLY A 90 -9.78 -8.68 0.12
C GLY A 90 -10.26 -8.11 1.46
N ALA A 91 -9.60 -7.08 1.99
CA ALA A 91 -10.04 -6.42 3.22
C ALA A 91 -11.42 -5.76 3.04
N ILE A 92 -11.63 -5.09 1.91
CA ILE A 92 -12.93 -4.47 1.58
C ILE A 92 -14.03 -5.52 1.56
N THR A 93 -13.84 -6.61 0.82
CA THR A 93 -14.88 -7.64 0.66
C THR A 93 -15.17 -8.41 1.95
N LEU A 94 -14.16 -8.65 2.78
CA LEU A 94 -14.30 -9.47 3.98
C LEU A 94 -14.81 -8.71 5.19
N VAL A 95 -14.37 -7.46 5.40
CA VAL A 95 -14.53 -6.79 6.70
C VAL A 95 -14.95 -5.32 6.65
N HIS A 96 -14.95 -4.67 5.48
CA HIS A 96 -15.30 -3.24 5.37
C HIS A 96 -16.47 -2.94 4.41
N TRP A 97 -17.05 -3.97 3.77
CA TRP A 97 -18.10 -3.78 2.77
C TRP A 97 -19.37 -3.19 3.37
N GLY A 98 -20.14 -2.47 2.55
CA GLY A 98 -21.49 -2.01 2.92
C GLY A 98 -21.54 -0.64 3.61
N ARG A 99 -20.38 -0.03 3.92
CA ARG A 99 -20.31 1.32 4.50
C ARG A 99 -19.11 2.09 3.97
N TRP A 100 -19.30 3.37 3.66
CA TRP A 100 -18.19 4.24 3.24
C TRP A 100 -17.32 4.68 4.44
N ASN A 101 -17.92 5.36 5.41
CA ASN A 101 -17.22 5.99 6.54
C ASN A 101 -16.30 5.00 7.28
N PHE A 102 -15.07 5.42 7.60
CA PHE A 102 -14.06 4.55 8.22
C PHE A 102 -14.23 4.34 9.75
N VAL A 103 -15.08 5.12 10.43
CA VAL A 103 -15.27 5.05 11.89
C VAL A 103 -16.03 3.77 12.26
N PRO A 104 -15.55 2.94 13.20
CA PRO A 104 -16.24 1.72 13.63
C PRO A 104 -17.67 1.96 14.16
N THR A 105 -18.54 0.97 13.93
CA THR A 105 -19.91 0.91 14.46
C THR A 105 -20.26 -0.52 14.87
N GLU A 106 -21.38 -0.74 15.57
CA GLU A 106 -21.82 -2.10 15.97
C GLU A 106 -21.96 -3.06 14.77
N THR A 107 -22.47 -2.57 13.64
CA THR A 107 -22.62 -3.35 12.41
C THR A 107 -21.33 -3.49 11.60
N HIS A 108 -20.33 -2.64 11.84
CA HIS A 108 -19.05 -2.59 11.11
C HIS A 108 -17.93 -2.35 12.11
N PRO A 109 -17.57 -3.35 12.93
CA PRO A 109 -16.62 -3.18 14.04
C PRO A 109 -15.20 -2.81 13.58
N LEU A 110 -14.87 -3.05 12.31
CA LEU A 110 -13.61 -2.68 11.69
C LEU A 110 -13.70 -1.38 10.86
N GLY A 111 -14.84 -0.68 10.87
CA GLY A 111 -15.09 0.50 10.06
C GLY A 111 -15.43 0.18 8.60
N GLY A 112 -15.80 1.20 7.83
CA GLY A 112 -16.11 1.09 6.40
C GLY A 112 -14.90 1.27 5.48
N MET A 113 -15.16 1.26 4.17
CA MET A 113 -14.15 1.07 3.12
C MET A 113 -13.38 2.32 2.65
N GLU A 114 -13.70 3.51 3.17
CA GLU A 114 -13.12 4.80 2.74
C GLU A 114 -11.58 4.80 2.75
N PHE A 115 -10.98 4.25 3.81
CA PHE A 115 -9.52 4.22 3.95
C PHE A 115 -8.86 3.29 2.93
N GLN A 116 -9.40 2.08 2.77
CA GLN A 116 -8.88 1.07 1.83
C GLN A 116 -9.03 1.55 0.39
N VAL A 117 -10.17 2.17 0.03
CA VAL A 117 -10.38 2.74 -1.30
C VAL A 117 -9.39 3.86 -1.58
N THR A 118 -9.14 4.75 -0.62
CA THR A 118 -8.16 5.83 -0.76
C THR A 118 -6.75 5.27 -0.98
N LEU A 119 -6.33 4.26 -0.21
CA LEU A 119 -5.02 3.61 -0.38
C LEU A 119 -4.90 2.91 -1.73
N ILE A 120 -5.96 2.24 -2.22
CA ILE A 120 -5.99 1.66 -3.56
C ILE A 120 -5.74 2.73 -4.62
N LEU A 121 -6.42 3.88 -4.53
CA LEU A 121 -6.23 4.97 -5.48
C LEU A 121 -4.80 5.52 -5.45
N LEU A 122 -4.19 5.68 -4.28
CA LEU A 122 -2.79 6.08 -4.16
C LEU A 122 -1.83 5.06 -4.79
N MET A 123 -2.06 3.77 -4.54
CA MET A 123 -1.24 2.70 -5.11
C MET A 123 -1.38 2.64 -6.64
N ILE A 124 -2.60 2.75 -7.17
CA ILE A 124 -2.85 2.82 -8.61
C ILE A 124 -2.19 4.06 -9.21
N PHE A 125 -2.31 5.22 -8.56
CA PHE A 125 -1.65 6.44 -9.00
C PHE A 125 -0.14 6.25 -9.12
N ILE A 126 0.53 5.76 -8.07
CA ILE A 126 1.98 5.49 -8.08
C ILE A 126 2.33 4.47 -9.17
N ALA A 127 1.52 3.42 -9.33
CA ALA A 127 1.75 2.38 -10.32
C ALA A 127 1.61 2.88 -11.77
N ILE A 128 0.73 3.86 -12.02
CA ILE A 128 0.55 4.49 -13.34
C ILE A 128 1.67 5.52 -13.59
N THR A 129 1.98 6.37 -12.62
CA THR A 129 2.97 7.43 -12.81
C THR A 129 4.40 6.90 -12.82
N GLY A 130 4.70 5.89 -12.00
CA GLY A 130 6.05 5.39 -11.78
C GLY A 130 7.01 6.43 -11.21
N ASN A 131 8.29 6.28 -11.50
CA ASN A 131 9.35 7.23 -11.17
C ASN A 131 9.47 8.33 -12.25
N PRO A 132 9.86 9.55 -11.86
CA PRO A 132 10.21 10.58 -12.84
C PRO A 132 11.34 10.08 -13.74
N LYS A 133 11.13 10.15 -15.06
CA LYS A 133 12.19 9.84 -16.03
C LYS A 133 13.30 10.87 -15.91
N THR A 134 14.55 10.46 -16.11
CA THR A 134 15.61 11.42 -16.42
C THR A 134 15.21 12.16 -17.69
N ILE A 135 15.17 13.50 -17.61
CA ILE A 135 15.34 14.30 -18.82
C ILE A 135 16.83 14.11 -19.12
N ASP A 136 17.16 13.24 -20.07
CA ASP A 136 18.48 13.27 -20.66
C ASP A 136 18.61 14.67 -21.27
N ASN A 137 19.51 15.47 -20.73
CA ASN A 137 19.77 16.82 -21.22
C ASN A 137 20.06 16.75 -22.72
N GLN A 138 19.10 17.21 -23.54
CA GLN A 138 19.38 17.71 -24.88
C GLN A 138 19.89 19.15 -24.76
#